data_AF-A0A5C5XSX9-F1
#
_entry.id   AF-A0A5C5XSX9-F1
#
_cell.length_a   1.000
_cell.length_b   1.000
_cell.length_c   1.000
_cell.angle_alpha   90.00
_cell.angle_beta   90.00
_cell.angle_gamma   90.00
#
_symmetry.space_group_name_H-M   'P 1'
#
loop_
_entity.id
_entity.type
_entity.pdbx_description
1 polymer ?
#
loop_
_entity_poly.entity_id
_entity_poly.type
_entity_poly.pdbx_seq_one_letter_code
_entity_poly.pdbx_strand_id
1 'polypeptide(L)'
;MFRRTPLAIVASLLACIATLTPWGGTSVALGCPFCNAISQTLRQEMQAMDVVAIATVVDTETTRDTETGGVRMRIETILKGDQHAEVGDVITAIYFGEIQKSRRFLVQGAQPPDLQWSSLPVNERVEKYVVRVSELDAEDAASRLRFFIDYLQDEDSMLSRDAYDEFAITPYEAVREIKDDMDHAQLIQWIEDPELSADRKRLYLTMLGVCGSEEDLPMLERMLRSEQKSVRNGLDALIACYLTLAGEKGLPLINEKFLANKQCGYGDTYAAIMAIRFHGTEGDVIARSALIESLHLILRRPDLADLVIPDLARWEDWSQIDRMKQLFLEADEETSFVRVPVVNYLKACPKPEAREALDELSKVDPEAVRRANMFFSIPKPQPEDSGDQDSESQNAEPAATSSWRFEPTDRPTLKVQTAEVAAAPWANLCRIAGVMAVNLGSIVIGQYLLLTGGAR
;
A
#
# COMPACT_ATOMS: atom_id res chain seq x y z
N MET A 1 36.59 -37.51 -43.58
CA MET A 1 37.99 -37.25 -43.17
C MET A 1 38.27 -35.78 -43.44
N PHE A 2 38.65 -35.00 -42.41
CA PHE A 2 39.40 -33.71 -42.38
C PHE A 2 39.64 -32.97 -43.73
N ARG A 3 39.57 -31.64 -43.91
CA ARG A 3 39.66 -30.47 -43.01
C ARG A 3 39.45 -29.16 -43.82
N ARG A 4 38.82 -28.15 -43.17
CA ARG A 4 39.17 -26.71 -43.05
C ARG A 4 39.11 -25.68 -44.22
N THR A 5 38.11 -24.78 -44.08
CA THR A 5 38.13 -23.28 -43.97
C THR A 5 38.87 -22.39 -44.99
N PRO A 6 38.21 -21.27 -45.38
CA PRO A 6 38.65 -19.91 -45.02
C PRO A 6 37.48 -19.08 -44.42
N LEU A 7 37.67 -18.30 -43.34
CA LEU A 7 38.16 -16.91 -43.30
C LEU A 7 37.23 -15.88 -43.99
N ALA A 8 36.22 -15.37 -43.27
CA ALA A 8 35.62 -14.03 -43.45
C ALA A 8 34.49 -13.79 -42.42
N ILE A 9 34.84 -13.30 -41.22
CA ILE A 9 33.86 -12.67 -40.30
C ILE A 9 34.52 -11.40 -39.77
N VAL A 10 34.43 -10.31 -40.53
CA VAL A 10 34.46 -8.93 -40.02
C VAL A 10 33.60 -8.13 -41.00
N ALA A 11 32.45 -7.66 -40.53
CA ALA A 11 31.51 -6.68 -41.12
C ALA A 11 30.07 -7.22 -41.15
N SER A 12 29.36 -7.13 -40.03
CA SER A 12 27.90 -6.97 -39.93
C SER A 12 27.48 -7.00 -38.45
N LEU A 13 27.73 -5.90 -37.75
CA LEU A 13 27.21 -5.66 -36.39
C LEU A 13 27.05 -4.16 -36.20
N LEU A 14 26.20 -3.55 -37.04
CA LEU A 14 25.83 -2.12 -36.97
C LEU A 14 24.60 -1.86 -37.85
N ALA A 15 23.47 -2.48 -37.50
CA ALA A 15 22.12 -2.08 -37.89
C ALA A 15 21.13 -3.09 -37.30
N CYS A 16 20.59 -2.81 -36.11
CA CYS A 16 19.29 -3.32 -35.59
C CYS A 16 19.06 -2.94 -34.11
N ILE A 17 19.28 -1.69 -33.72
CA ILE A 17 18.79 -1.18 -32.42
C ILE A 17 18.20 0.22 -32.66
N ALA A 18 16.99 0.28 -33.20
CA ALA A 18 16.20 1.51 -33.30
C ALA A 18 14.71 1.21 -33.52
N THR A 19 14.10 0.43 -32.63
CA THR A 19 12.64 0.45 -32.40
C THR A 19 12.36 0.01 -30.95
N LEU A 20 12.69 0.87 -30.00
CA LEU A 20 12.07 0.84 -28.67
C LEU A 20 11.12 2.03 -28.62
N THR A 21 9.87 1.77 -29.00
CA THR A 21 8.72 2.61 -28.63
C THR A 21 8.68 2.73 -27.11
N PRO A 22 8.51 3.92 -26.53
CA PRO A 22 8.30 4.07 -25.10
C PRO A 22 6.90 3.54 -24.77
N TRP A 23 6.82 2.25 -24.42
CA TRP A 23 5.64 1.69 -23.77
C TRP A 23 5.61 2.16 -22.32
N GLY A 24 4.47 2.75 -21.96
CA GLY A 24 3.94 2.73 -20.60
C GLY A 24 4.71 3.55 -19.57
N GLY A 25 4.30 4.81 -19.40
CA GLY A 25 4.20 5.29 -18.03
C GLY A 25 3.26 4.33 -17.31
N THR A 26 3.79 3.52 -16.41
CA THR A 26 2.96 2.84 -15.41
C THR A 26 2.31 3.94 -14.59
N SER A 27 1.11 4.35 -14.99
CA SER A 27 0.15 4.88 -14.04
C SER A 27 0.01 3.81 -12.99
N VAL A 28 0.64 4.02 -11.83
CA VAL A 28 0.30 3.26 -10.64
C VAL A 28 -1.17 3.56 -10.44
N ALA A 29 -2.03 2.61 -10.80
CA ALA A 29 -3.45 2.69 -10.51
C ALA A 29 -3.56 2.75 -8.98
N LEU A 30 -3.71 3.97 -8.46
CA LEU A 30 -3.94 4.19 -7.05
C LEU A 30 -5.32 3.59 -6.77
N GLY A 31 -5.40 2.61 -5.87
CA GLY A 31 -6.67 2.04 -5.44
C GLY A 31 -7.59 3.10 -4.79
N CYS A 32 -8.72 2.68 -4.23
CA CYS A 32 -9.65 3.61 -3.61
C CYS A 32 -8.93 4.47 -2.55
N PRO A 33 -8.97 5.81 -2.66
CA PRO A 33 -8.11 6.71 -1.89
C PRO A 33 -8.41 6.75 -0.38
N PHE A 34 -9.55 6.19 0.03
CA PHE A 34 -9.98 6.08 1.44
C PHE A 34 -10.02 4.65 1.93
N CYS A 35 -9.93 3.68 1.03
CA CYS A 35 -10.09 2.27 1.36
C CYS A 35 -8.71 1.67 1.63
N ASN A 36 -8.64 0.79 2.62
CA ASN A 36 -7.50 -0.10 2.79
C ASN A 36 -8.01 -1.51 2.54
N ALA A 37 -7.46 -2.18 1.52
CA ALA A 37 -7.69 -3.59 1.33
C ALA A 37 -7.17 -4.37 2.54
N ILE A 38 -8.01 -5.25 3.08
CA ILE A 38 -7.70 -6.06 4.26
C ILE A 38 -6.83 -7.25 3.85
N SER A 39 -7.01 -7.74 2.61
CA SER A 39 -6.29 -8.87 2.02
C SER A 39 -6.15 -8.72 0.50
N GLN A 40 -5.42 -9.65 -0.10
CA GLN A 40 -5.58 -9.91 -1.53
C GLN A 40 -7.00 -10.38 -1.82
N THR A 41 -7.52 -9.97 -2.97
CA THR A 41 -8.83 -10.44 -3.43
C THR A 41 -8.75 -11.87 -3.93
N LEU A 42 -9.86 -12.61 -3.91
CA LEU A 42 -9.94 -13.98 -4.45
C LEU A 42 -9.50 -14.01 -5.91
N ARG A 43 -9.83 -12.97 -6.70
CA ARG A 43 -9.33 -12.82 -8.07
C ARG A 43 -7.80 -12.74 -8.11
N GLN A 44 -7.18 -11.91 -7.26
CA GLN A 44 -5.71 -11.81 -7.18
C GLN A 44 -5.07 -13.12 -6.73
N GLU A 45 -5.64 -13.77 -5.72
CA GLU A 45 -5.18 -15.08 -5.25
C GLU A 45 -5.26 -16.13 -6.36
N MET A 46 -6.40 -16.23 -7.05
CA MET A 46 -6.59 -17.15 -8.18
C MET A 46 -5.65 -16.82 -9.36
N GLN A 47 -5.38 -15.54 -9.60
CA GLN A 47 -4.43 -15.11 -10.62
C GLN A 47 -2.99 -15.51 -10.29
N ALA A 48 -2.61 -15.57 -9.02
CA ALA A 48 -1.27 -15.97 -8.58
C ALA A 48 -1.01 -17.49 -8.65
N MET A 49 -2.06 -18.32 -8.72
CA MET A 49 -1.94 -19.78 -8.66
C MET A 49 -1.83 -20.42 -10.05
N ASP A 50 -1.13 -21.55 -10.17
CA ASP A 50 -0.96 -22.25 -11.44
C ASP A 50 -2.22 -23.03 -11.84
N VAL A 51 -2.93 -23.58 -10.85
CA VAL A 51 -4.22 -24.27 -11.02
C VAL A 51 -5.23 -23.77 -10.01
N VAL A 52 -6.47 -23.55 -10.44
CA VAL A 52 -7.60 -23.27 -9.56
C VAL A 52 -8.77 -24.16 -9.96
N ALA A 53 -9.35 -24.85 -9.01
CA ALA A 53 -10.41 -25.82 -9.27
C ALA A 53 -11.41 -25.92 -8.12
N ILE A 54 -12.59 -26.46 -8.41
CA ILE A 54 -13.53 -26.96 -7.42
C ILE A 54 -13.37 -28.47 -7.32
N ALA A 55 -13.18 -28.96 -6.09
CA ALA A 55 -12.97 -30.36 -5.81
C ALA A 55 -13.95 -30.87 -4.75
N THR A 56 -14.26 -32.16 -4.80
CA THR A 56 -15.11 -32.84 -3.83
C THR A 56 -14.30 -33.85 -3.03
N VAL A 57 -14.50 -33.87 -1.71
CA VAL A 57 -13.80 -34.83 -0.83
C VAL A 57 -14.17 -36.27 -1.20
N VAL A 58 -13.14 -37.10 -1.34
CA VAL A 58 -13.25 -38.55 -1.56
C VAL A 58 -13.12 -39.31 -0.24
N ASP A 59 -12.28 -38.82 0.66
CA ASP A 59 -12.04 -39.44 1.97
C ASP A 59 -13.21 -39.26 2.96
N THR A 60 -13.21 -40.08 3.99
CA THR A 60 -14.04 -39.92 5.18
C THR A 60 -13.14 -39.60 6.38
N GLU A 61 -13.73 -39.17 7.50
CA GLU A 61 -13.01 -38.95 8.75
C GLU A 61 -12.13 -40.13 9.17
N THR A 62 -12.52 -41.35 8.80
CA THR A 62 -11.79 -42.59 9.08
C THR A 62 -10.70 -42.93 8.07
N THR A 63 -10.68 -42.32 6.88
CA THR A 63 -9.70 -42.62 5.82
C THR A 63 -8.70 -41.49 5.58
N ARG A 64 -8.96 -40.29 6.10
CA ARG A 64 -8.00 -39.18 6.02
C ARG A 64 -6.77 -39.44 6.86
N ASP A 65 -5.66 -38.83 6.46
CA ASP A 65 -4.46 -38.77 7.27
C ASP A 65 -4.61 -37.63 8.30
N THR A 66 -4.92 -37.98 9.54
CA THR A 66 -5.07 -37.02 10.63
C THR A 66 -3.74 -36.46 11.14
N GLU A 67 -2.61 -37.13 10.85
CA GLU A 67 -1.29 -36.69 11.29
C GLU A 67 -0.78 -35.55 10.40
N THR A 68 -0.94 -35.68 9.08
CA THR A 68 -0.52 -34.64 8.12
C THR A 68 -1.64 -33.66 7.75
N GLY A 69 -2.90 -34.02 8.02
CA GLY A 69 -4.07 -33.27 7.55
C GLY A 69 -4.36 -33.48 6.06
N GLY A 70 -3.71 -34.45 5.42
CA GLY A 70 -3.92 -34.78 4.01
C GLY A 70 -5.32 -35.34 3.76
N VAL A 71 -6.06 -34.68 2.87
CA VAL A 71 -7.40 -35.09 2.44
C VAL A 71 -7.39 -35.29 0.94
N ARG A 72 -7.81 -36.48 0.47
CA ARG A 72 -7.96 -36.72 -0.97
C ARG A 72 -9.25 -36.12 -1.49
N MET A 73 -9.13 -35.35 -2.55
CA MET A 73 -10.22 -34.64 -3.20
C MET A 73 -10.18 -34.90 -4.70
N ARG A 74 -11.35 -35.11 -5.31
CA ARG A 74 -11.48 -35.26 -6.75
C ARG A 74 -11.79 -33.91 -7.37
N ILE A 75 -11.03 -33.51 -8.38
CA ILE A 75 -11.30 -32.30 -9.17
C ILE A 75 -12.59 -32.52 -9.97
N GLU A 76 -13.59 -31.66 -9.75
CA GLU A 76 -14.88 -31.70 -10.45
C GLU A 76 -14.95 -30.63 -11.54
N THR A 77 -14.27 -29.49 -11.36
CA THR A 77 -14.27 -28.39 -12.33
C THR A 77 -12.96 -27.62 -12.22
N ILE A 78 -12.34 -27.31 -13.35
CA ILE A 78 -11.13 -26.48 -13.42
C ILE A 78 -11.54 -25.09 -13.86
N LEU A 79 -11.14 -24.09 -13.08
CA LEU A 79 -11.37 -22.67 -13.37
C LEU A 79 -10.15 -22.02 -14.04
N LYS A 80 -8.95 -22.56 -13.79
CA LYS A 80 -7.68 -22.12 -14.38
C LYS A 80 -6.66 -23.26 -14.34
N GLY A 81 -5.79 -23.34 -15.36
CA GLY A 81 -4.61 -24.23 -15.34
C GLY A 81 -4.88 -25.64 -15.86
N ASP A 82 -5.74 -25.79 -16.86
CA ASP A 82 -6.06 -27.07 -17.51
C ASP A 82 -4.85 -27.75 -18.17
N GLN A 83 -3.77 -27.00 -18.44
CA GLN A 83 -2.50 -27.58 -18.88
C GLN A 83 -1.71 -28.32 -17.78
N HIS A 84 -2.12 -28.21 -16.50
CA HIS A 84 -1.41 -28.79 -15.35
C HIS A 84 -2.25 -29.80 -14.54
N ALA A 85 -3.56 -29.88 -14.77
CA ALA A 85 -4.46 -30.81 -14.11
C ALA A 85 -5.68 -31.14 -14.99
N GLU A 86 -6.33 -32.28 -14.76
CA GLU A 86 -7.51 -32.71 -15.50
C GLU A 86 -8.74 -32.92 -14.59
N VAL A 87 -9.94 -32.73 -15.13
CA VAL A 87 -11.17 -33.04 -14.41
C VAL A 87 -11.23 -34.55 -14.16
N GLY A 88 -11.49 -34.92 -12.90
CA GLY A 88 -11.48 -36.31 -12.43
C GLY A 88 -10.20 -36.70 -11.68
N ASP A 89 -9.14 -35.89 -11.74
CA ASP A 89 -7.91 -36.13 -10.99
C ASP A 89 -8.19 -36.17 -9.48
N VAL A 90 -7.48 -37.07 -8.78
CA VAL A 90 -7.52 -37.15 -7.32
C VAL A 90 -6.24 -36.54 -6.77
N ILE A 91 -6.38 -35.39 -6.13
CA ILE A 91 -5.31 -34.66 -5.49
C ILE A 91 -5.36 -34.85 -3.97
N THR A 92 -4.25 -34.55 -3.30
CA THR A 92 -4.19 -34.48 -1.83
C THR A 92 -3.92 -33.04 -1.43
N ALA A 93 -4.85 -32.43 -0.69
CA ALA A 93 -4.70 -31.09 -0.14
C ALA A 93 -4.79 -31.14 1.39
N ILE A 94 -4.15 -30.17 2.05
CA ILE A 94 -4.14 -30.11 3.52
C ILE A 94 -5.42 -29.44 4.01
N TYR A 95 -6.15 -30.11 4.91
CA TYR A 95 -7.32 -29.57 5.60
C TYR A 95 -7.52 -30.22 6.98
N PHE A 96 -7.50 -29.40 8.03
CA PHE A 96 -7.63 -29.87 9.43
C PHE A 96 -9.07 -29.78 9.98
N GLY A 97 -10.01 -29.20 9.23
CA GLY A 97 -11.41 -29.12 9.67
C GLY A 97 -12.17 -30.44 9.51
N GLU A 98 -13.47 -30.43 9.82
CA GLU A 98 -14.34 -31.59 9.63
C GLU A 98 -14.58 -31.86 8.15
N ILE A 99 -14.45 -33.12 7.73
CA ILE A 99 -14.76 -33.54 6.37
C ILE A 99 -16.03 -34.40 6.37
N GLN A 100 -16.90 -34.10 5.41
CA GLN A 100 -18.09 -34.90 5.14
C GLN A 100 -18.05 -35.35 3.69
N LYS A 101 -18.59 -36.54 3.43
CA LYS A 101 -18.68 -37.06 2.07
C LYS A 101 -19.49 -36.08 1.21
N SER A 102 -18.97 -35.76 0.03
CA SER A 102 -19.54 -34.76 -0.90
C SER A 102 -19.34 -33.29 -0.50
N ARG A 103 -18.58 -32.99 0.55
CA ARG A 103 -18.18 -31.60 0.85
C ARG A 103 -17.28 -31.08 -0.27
N ARG A 104 -17.55 -29.84 -0.71
CA ARG A 104 -16.84 -29.18 -1.81
C ARG A 104 -15.82 -28.18 -1.28
N PHE A 105 -14.75 -28.01 -2.05
CA PHE A 105 -13.61 -27.17 -1.73
C PHE A 105 -13.18 -26.39 -2.97
N LEU A 106 -12.81 -25.13 -2.76
CA LEU A 106 -11.91 -24.42 -3.66
C LEU A 106 -10.51 -24.94 -3.38
N VAL A 107 -9.86 -25.49 -4.40
CA VAL A 107 -8.47 -25.96 -4.33
C VAL A 107 -7.60 -25.15 -5.27
N GLN A 108 -6.42 -24.78 -4.79
CA GLN A 108 -5.48 -23.98 -5.56
C GLN A 108 -4.11 -24.66 -5.54
N GLY A 109 -3.56 -24.92 -6.72
CA GLY A 109 -2.28 -25.57 -6.93
C GLY A 109 -1.22 -24.58 -7.38
N ALA A 110 -0.01 -24.68 -6.83
CA ALA A 110 1.15 -23.89 -7.24
C ALA A 110 2.39 -24.76 -7.43
N GLN A 111 3.36 -24.29 -8.22
CA GLN A 111 4.67 -24.91 -8.46
C GLN A 111 4.64 -26.19 -9.32
N PRO A 112 4.18 -26.13 -10.57
CA PRO A 112 4.29 -27.27 -11.49
C PRO A 112 5.75 -27.71 -11.70
N PRO A 113 6.01 -29.00 -11.96
CA PRO A 113 5.04 -30.07 -12.14
C PRO A 113 4.54 -30.70 -10.82
N ASP A 114 5.19 -30.43 -9.70
CA ASP A 114 4.85 -31.00 -8.39
C ASP A 114 3.95 -30.04 -7.60
N LEU A 115 2.69 -29.97 -8.02
CA LEU A 115 1.74 -29.00 -7.51
C LEU A 115 1.51 -29.16 -6.00
N GLN A 116 1.75 -28.07 -5.26
CA GLN A 116 1.37 -27.94 -3.85
C GLN A 116 -0.03 -27.36 -3.76
N TRP A 117 -0.93 -28.06 -3.04
CA TRP A 117 -2.34 -27.75 -2.99
C TRP A 117 -2.77 -27.12 -1.66
N SER A 118 -3.39 -25.96 -1.73
CA SER A 118 -4.22 -25.41 -0.65
C SER A 118 -5.69 -25.83 -0.85
N SER A 119 -6.46 -25.81 0.23
CA SER A 119 -7.90 -26.06 0.15
C SER A 119 -8.69 -25.14 1.08
N LEU A 120 -9.82 -24.65 0.59
CA LEU A 120 -10.77 -23.82 1.31
C LEU A 120 -12.16 -24.43 1.16
N PRO A 121 -12.87 -24.76 2.26
CA PRO A 121 -14.21 -25.33 2.17
C PRO A 121 -15.17 -24.30 1.57
N VAL A 122 -16.02 -24.74 0.65
CA VAL A 122 -17.03 -23.89 0.01
C VAL A 122 -18.43 -24.47 0.19
N ASN A 123 -19.41 -23.58 0.35
CA ASN A 123 -20.82 -23.92 0.24
C ASN A 123 -21.30 -23.61 -1.20
N GLU A 124 -22.55 -23.95 -1.53
CA GLU A 124 -23.10 -23.74 -2.87
C GLU A 124 -23.09 -22.25 -3.30
N ARG A 125 -23.32 -21.31 -2.36
CA ARG A 125 -23.31 -19.87 -2.64
C ARG A 125 -21.89 -19.40 -2.99
N VAL A 126 -20.93 -19.81 -2.20
CA VAL A 126 -19.50 -19.51 -2.39
C VAL A 126 -18.98 -20.10 -3.69
N GLU A 127 -19.31 -21.34 -4.00
CA GLU A 127 -18.86 -21.97 -5.23
C GLU A 127 -19.37 -21.22 -6.47
N LYS A 128 -20.66 -20.89 -6.51
CA LYS A 128 -21.24 -20.08 -7.59
C LYS A 128 -20.53 -18.75 -7.73
N TYR A 129 -20.23 -18.09 -6.60
CA TYR A 129 -19.51 -16.84 -6.57
C TYR A 129 -18.10 -16.98 -7.17
N VAL A 130 -17.30 -17.96 -6.72
CA VAL A 130 -15.92 -18.18 -7.20
C VAL A 130 -15.88 -18.51 -8.68
N VAL A 131 -16.82 -19.32 -9.17
CA VAL A 131 -16.97 -19.58 -10.61
C VAL A 131 -17.21 -18.27 -11.37
N ARG A 132 -18.14 -17.43 -10.90
CA ARG A 132 -18.40 -16.13 -11.52
C ARG A 132 -17.20 -15.19 -11.49
N VAL A 133 -16.47 -15.13 -10.38
CA VAL A 133 -15.23 -14.34 -10.25
C VAL A 133 -14.19 -14.77 -11.28
N SER A 134 -14.07 -16.08 -11.56
CA SER A 134 -13.13 -16.61 -12.56
C SER A 134 -13.47 -16.21 -14.00
N GLU A 135 -14.72 -15.83 -14.26
CA GLU A 135 -15.22 -15.43 -15.58
C GLU A 135 -15.15 -13.91 -15.82
N LEU A 136 -14.86 -13.12 -14.78
CA LEU A 136 -14.79 -11.66 -14.89
C LEU A 136 -13.55 -11.23 -15.67
N ASP A 137 -13.72 -10.18 -16.49
CA ASP A 137 -12.59 -9.53 -17.15
C ASP A 137 -11.72 -8.79 -16.13
N ALA A 138 -10.46 -9.20 -16.01
CA ALA A 138 -9.49 -8.63 -15.08
C ALA A 138 -9.07 -7.19 -15.45
N GLU A 139 -9.33 -6.74 -16.68
CA GLU A 139 -8.98 -5.40 -17.14
C GLU A 139 -10.17 -4.42 -17.03
N ASP A 140 -11.42 -4.91 -17.09
CA ASP A 140 -12.62 -4.07 -16.97
C ASP A 140 -13.05 -3.85 -15.50
N ALA A 141 -12.48 -2.82 -14.86
CA ALA A 141 -12.74 -2.51 -13.46
C ALA A 141 -14.21 -2.19 -13.16
N ALA A 142 -14.88 -1.41 -14.01
CA ALA A 142 -16.27 -1.03 -13.76
C ALA A 142 -17.20 -2.24 -13.84
N SER A 143 -17.06 -3.09 -14.86
CA SER A 143 -17.87 -4.31 -14.96
C SER A 143 -17.64 -5.28 -13.80
N ARG A 144 -16.41 -5.36 -13.27
CA ARG A 144 -16.14 -6.10 -12.03
C ARG A 144 -16.88 -5.52 -10.84
N LEU A 145 -16.80 -4.20 -10.63
CA LEU A 145 -17.48 -3.58 -9.48
C LEU A 145 -19.00 -3.75 -9.54
N ARG A 146 -19.61 -3.74 -10.74
CA ARG A 146 -21.04 -4.06 -10.91
C ARG A 146 -21.41 -5.46 -10.45
N PHE A 147 -20.48 -6.41 -10.52
CA PHE A 147 -20.69 -7.74 -9.94
C PHE A 147 -20.51 -7.72 -8.41
N PHE A 148 -19.44 -7.09 -7.91
CA PHE A 148 -19.12 -7.12 -6.47
C PHE A 148 -20.07 -6.29 -5.61
N ILE A 149 -20.77 -5.29 -6.16
CA ILE A 149 -21.67 -4.41 -5.39
C ILE A 149 -22.77 -5.20 -4.65
N ASP A 150 -23.28 -6.26 -5.27
CA ASP A 150 -24.33 -7.13 -4.72
C ASP A 150 -23.88 -7.93 -3.49
N TYR A 151 -22.57 -8.00 -3.25
CA TYR A 151 -21.98 -8.82 -2.20
C TYR A 151 -21.41 -7.99 -1.05
N LEU A 152 -21.44 -6.66 -1.12
CA LEU A 152 -20.82 -5.77 -0.14
C LEU A 152 -21.25 -6.07 1.30
N GLN A 153 -22.49 -6.48 1.56
CA GLN A 153 -22.98 -6.89 2.89
C GLN A 153 -23.55 -8.32 2.90
N ASP A 154 -22.97 -9.22 2.10
CA ASP A 154 -23.32 -10.64 2.11
C ASP A 154 -23.17 -11.25 3.52
N GLU A 155 -24.13 -12.11 3.90
CA GLU A 155 -24.09 -12.86 5.16
C GLU A 155 -22.88 -13.81 5.21
N ASP A 156 -22.43 -14.30 4.06
CA ASP A 156 -21.18 -15.04 3.96
C ASP A 156 -19.99 -14.06 4.02
N SER A 157 -19.29 -14.10 5.15
CA SER A 157 -18.15 -13.20 5.42
C SER A 157 -17.03 -13.26 4.38
N MET A 158 -16.90 -14.38 3.63
CA MET A 158 -15.89 -14.47 2.58
C MET A 158 -16.27 -13.62 1.38
N LEU A 159 -17.53 -13.66 0.96
CA LEU A 159 -18.06 -12.87 -0.16
C LEU A 159 -18.04 -11.39 0.17
N SER A 160 -18.53 -11.02 1.36
CA SER A 160 -18.59 -9.61 1.75
C SER A 160 -17.24 -8.98 2.05
N ARG A 161 -16.23 -9.78 2.41
CA ARG A 161 -14.84 -9.32 2.51
C ARG A 161 -14.21 -9.17 1.13
N ASP A 162 -14.34 -10.17 0.27
CA ASP A 162 -13.76 -10.14 -1.07
C ASP A 162 -14.32 -8.99 -1.90
N ALA A 163 -15.64 -8.78 -1.86
CA ALA A 163 -16.29 -7.65 -2.51
C ALA A 163 -15.77 -6.30 -1.99
N TYR A 164 -15.61 -6.15 -0.67
CA TYR A 164 -15.01 -4.94 -0.11
C TYR A 164 -13.57 -4.74 -0.60
N ASP A 165 -12.75 -5.79 -0.59
CA ASP A 165 -11.35 -5.72 -1.01
C ASP A 165 -11.23 -5.36 -2.50
N GLU A 166 -12.13 -5.86 -3.36
CA GLU A 166 -12.19 -5.50 -4.79
C GLU A 166 -12.51 -4.01 -4.99
N PHE A 167 -13.45 -3.45 -4.24
CA PHE A 167 -13.67 -1.99 -4.22
C PHE A 167 -12.44 -1.24 -3.68
N ALA A 168 -11.80 -1.77 -2.64
CA ALA A 168 -10.68 -1.09 -1.99
C ALA A 168 -9.44 -0.96 -2.89
N ILE A 169 -9.16 -1.97 -3.72
CA ILE A 169 -8.03 -1.91 -4.66
C ILE A 169 -8.35 -1.21 -5.98
N THR A 170 -9.62 -0.92 -6.25
CA THR A 170 -10.04 -0.36 -7.53
C THR A 170 -9.90 1.17 -7.56
N PRO A 171 -9.34 1.77 -8.63
CA PRO A 171 -9.24 3.21 -8.76
C PRO A 171 -10.58 3.94 -8.68
N TYR A 172 -10.56 5.16 -8.14
CA TYR A 172 -11.76 5.96 -7.93
C TYR A 172 -12.54 6.26 -9.22
N GLU A 173 -11.86 6.39 -10.36
CA GLU A 173 -12.49 6.58 -11.67
C GLU A 173 -13.49 5.46 -12.00
N ALA A 174 -13.10 4.19 -11.82
CA ALA A 174 -13.99 3.05 -12.06
C ALA A 174 -15.16 3.00 -11.07
N VAL A 175 -14.98 3.47 -9.83
CA VAL A 175 -16.08 3.61 -8.85
C VAL A 175 -17.09 4.66 -9.34
N ARG A 176 -16.63 5.74 -9.98
CA ARG A 176 -17.53 6.76 -10.57
C ARG A 176 -18.32 6.23 -11.76
N GLU A 177 -17.74 5.34 -12.56
CA GLU A 177 -18.39 4.78 -13.76
C GLU A 177 -19.62 3.92 -13.44
N ILE A 178 -19.70 3.37 -12.23
CA ILE A 178 -20.84 2.55 -11.78
C ILE A 178 -21.86 3.35 -10.96
N LYS A 179 -21.83 4.69 -11.05
CA LYS A 179 -22.73 5.59 -10.31
C LYS A 179 -24.20 5.18 -10.38
N ASP A 180 -24.67 4.87 -11.59
CA ASP A 180 -26.09 4.57 -11.84
C ASP A 180 -26.51 3.19 -11.31
N ASP A 181 -25.55 2.34 -10.95
CA ASP A 181 -25.77 1.02 -10.38
C ASP A 181 -25.86 1.05 -8.84
N MET A 182 -25.56 2.19 -8.20
CA MET A 182 -25.55 2.32 -6.74
C MET A 182 -26.95 2.58 -6.17
N ASP A 183 -27.36 1.79 -5.17
CA ASP A 183 -28.57 2.05 -4.39
C ASP A 183 -28.31 3.11 -3.30
N HIS A 184 -28.69 4.35 -3.59
CA HIS A 184 -28.56 5.48 -2.66
C HIS A 184 -29.23 5.23 -1.30
N ALA A 185 -30.45 4.70 -1.29
CA ALA A 185 -31.20 4.50 -0.05
C ALA A 185 -30.55 3.44 0.84
N GLN A 186 -30.04 2.37 0.23
CA GLN A 186 -29.29 1.32 0.92
C GLN A 186 -27.98 1.85 1.51
N LEU A 187 -27.24 2.68 0.76
CA LEU A 187 -26.01 3.31 1.26
C LEU A 187 -26.27 4.19 2.48
N ILE A 188 -27.32 5.02 2.44
CA ILE A 188 -27.72 5.85 3.59
C ILE A 188 -28.04 4.97 4.80
N GLN A 189 -28.80 3.89 4.61
CA GLN A 189 -29.13 2.94 5.69
C GLN A 189 -27.86 2.36 6.33
N TRP A 190 -26.90 1.92 5.52
CA TRP A 190 -25.65 1.36 6.02
C TRP A 190 -24.76 2.40 6.71
N ILE A 191 -24.69 3.62 6.19
CA ILE A 191 -23.88 4.70 6.78
C ILE A 191 -24.43 5.12 8.14
N GLU A 192 -25.75 5.12 8.33
CA GLU A 192 -26.35 5.46 9.62
C GLU A 192 -26.24 4.35 10.68
N ASP A 193 -25.83 3.13 10.30
CA ASP A 193 -25.59 2.04 11.25
C ASP A 193 -24.38 2.35 12.16
N PRO A 194 -24.57 2.41 13.50
CA PRO A 194 -23.49 2.66 14.45
C PRO A 194 -22.53 1.46 14.63
N GLU A 195 -22.97 0.25 14.30
CA GLU A 195 -22.17 -0.99 14.45
C GLU A 195 -21.31 -1.27 13.21
N LEU A 196 -21.50 -0.50 12.13
CA LEU A 196 -20.71 -0.66 10.91
C LEU A 196 -19.23 -0.33 11.18
N SER A 197 -18.35 -1.22 10.70
CA SER A 197 -16.91 -1.02 10.81
C SER A 197 -16.46 0.25 10.07
N ALA A 198 -15.39 0.88 10.55
CA ALA A 198 -14.88 2.12 9.96
C ALA A 198 -14.49 1.95 8.48
N ASP A 199 -13.94 0.79 8.10
CA ASP A 199 -13.50 0.51 6.73
C ASP A 199 -14.69 0.43 5.77
N ARG A 200 -15.75 -0.30 6.14
CA ARG A 200 -17.00 -0.36 5.37
C ARG A 200 -17.64 1.02 5.27
N LYS A 201 -17.66 1.77 6.38
CA LYS A 201 -18.22 3.13 6.42
C LYS A 201 -17.49 4.06 5.45
N ARG A 202 -16.16 3.97 5.34
CA ARG A 202 -15.38 4.75 4.36
C ARG A 202 -15.77 4.44 2.92
N LEU A 203 -15.90 3.16 2.58
CA LEU A 203 -16.33 2.75 1.25
C LEU A 203 -17.73 3.31 0.92
N TYR A 204 -18.70 3.14 1.82
CA TYR A 204 -20.06 3.58 1.56
C TYR A 204 -20.19 5.10 1.50
N LEU A 205 -19.44 5.85 2.31
CA LEU A 205 -19.35 7.31 2.20
C LEU A 205 -18.70 7.75 0.87
N THR A 206 -17.72 7.00 0.38
CA THR A 206 -17.10 7.24 -0.94
C THR A 206 -18.11 7.02 -2.06
N MET A 207 -18.87 5.92 -2.01
CA MET A 207 -19.96 5.61 -2.95
C MET A 207 -21.08 6.67 -2.87
N LEU A 208 -21.47 7.09 -1.67
CA LEU A 208 -22.44 8.17 -1.49
C LEU A 208 -21.94 9.50 -2.09
N GLY A 209 -20.63 9.78 -2.04
CA GLY A 209 -20.06 10.94 -2.72
C GLY A 209 -20.23 10.87 -4.25
N VAL A 210 -20.35 9.67 -4.84
CA VAL A 210 -20.54 9.44 -6.28
C VAL A 210 -22.02 9.54 -6.68
N CYS A 211 -22.91 8.87 -5.95
CA CYS A 211 -24.33 8.75 -6.30
C CYS A 211 -25.25 9.74 -5.57
N GLY A 212 -24.77 10.37 -4.50
CA GLY A 212 -25.54 11.27 -3.64
C GLY A 212 -25.72 12.68 -4.21
N SER A 213 -26.35 13.53 -3.40
CA SER A 213 -26.70 14.90 -3.78
C SER A 213 -26.68 15.88 -2.61
N GLU A 214 -27.00 17.15 -2.86
CA GLU A 214 -27.10 18.15 -1.79
C GLU A 214 -28.17 17.81 -0.73
N GLU A 215 -29.13 16.94 -1.04
CA GLU A 215 -30.15 16.49 -0.09
C GLU A 215 -29.56 15.69 1.09
N ASP A 216 -28.36 15.12 0.91
CA ASP A 216 -27.65 14.35 1.94
C ASP A 216 -26.88 15.22 2.94
N LEU A 217 -26.66 16.51 2.62
CA LEU A 217 -25.85 17.42 3.43
C LEU A 217 -26.34 17.54 4.89
N PRO A 218 -27.65 17.63 5.19
CA PRO A 218 -28.11 17.72 6.58
C PRO A 218 -27.70 16.50 7.43
N MET A 219 -27.69 15.29 6.84
CA MET A 219 -27.21 14.08 7.52
C MET A 219 -25.69 14.16 7.76
N LEU A 220 -24.93 14.48 6.72
CA LEU A 220 -23.46 14.55 6.80
C LEU A 220 -22.99 15.62 7.80
N GLU A 221 -23.62 16.80 7.80
CA GLU A 221 -23.31 17.87 8.76
C GLU A 221 -23.61 17.47 10.20
N ARG A 222 -24.73 16.79 10.42
CA ARG A 222 -25.09 16.23 11.74
C ARG A 222 -24.03 15.24 12.21
N MET A 223 -23.54 14.36 11.34
CA MET A 223 -22.45 13.42 11.66
C MET A 223 -21.13 14.15 11.96
N LEU A 224 -20.74 15.11 11.12
CA LEU A 224 -19.51 15.90 11.29
C LEU A 224 -19.49 16.70 12.60
N ARG A 225 -20.66 17.14 13.08
CA ARG A 225 -20.82 17.89 14.33
C ARG A 225 -20.95 17.01 15.57
N SER A 226 -21.05 15.70 15.41
CA SER A 226 -21.18 14.77 16.54
C SER A 226 -19.88 14.65 17.33
N GLU A 227 -19.95 14.68 18.66
CA GLU A 227 -18.80 14.38 19.52
C GLU A 227 -18.56 12.86 19.66
N GLN A 228 -19.52 12.03 19.26
CA GLN A 228 -19.40 10.57 19.34
C GLN A 228 -18.47 10.04 18.27
N LYS A 229 -17.39 9.36 18.69
CA LYS A 229 -16.40 8.78 17.77
C LYS A 229 -17.00 7.75 16.81
N SER A 230 -17.92 6.89 17.27
CA SER A 230 -18.59 5.89 16.44
C SER A 230 -19.37 6.49 15.28
N VAL A 231 -20.02 7.64 15.50
CA VAL A 231 -20.75 8.38 14.46
C VAL A 231 -19.77 8.95 13.41
N ARG A 232 -18.56 9.33 13.83
CA ARG A 232 -17.49 9.86 12.98
C ARG A 232 -16.48 8.80 12.52
N ASN A 233 -16.82 7.51 12.59
CA ASN A 233 -15.99 6.46 12.02
C ASN A 233 -15.75 6.73 10.52
N GLY A 234 -14.51 6.61 10.05
CA GLY A 234 -14.18 6.98 8.67
C GLY A 234 -14.29 8.48 8.38
N LEU A 235 -13.91 9.33 9.34
CA LEU A 235 -14.04 10.80 9.26
C LEU A 235 -13.45 11.41 7.98
N ASP A 236 -12.36 10.87 7.47
CA ASP A 236 -11.73 11.26 6.21
C ASP A 236 -12.70 11.12 5.03
N ALA A 237 -13.29 9.93 4.86
CA ALA A 237 -14.30 9.70 3.84
C ALA A 237 -15.59 10.51 4.09
N LEU A 238 -15.95 10.75 5.36
CA LEU A 238 -17.11 11.58 5.73
C LEU A 238 -16.91 13.03 5.28
N ILE A 239 -15.75 13.62 5.57
CA ILE A 239 -15.39 14.97 5.14
C ILE A 239 -15.31 15.01 3.61
N ALA A 240 -14.71 14.01 2.99
CA ALA A 240 -14.58 13.94 1.54
C ALA A 240 -15.94 13.86 0.85
N CYS A 241 -16.84 13.00 1.32
CA CYS A 241 -18.21 12.88 0.86
C CYS A 241 -18.95 14.22 0.99
N TYR A 242 -18.91 14.83 2.18
CA TYR A 242 -19.51 16.15 2.42
C TYR A 242 -19.00 17.22 1.46
N LEU A 243 -17.68 17.31 1.26
CA LEU A 243 -17.07 18.27 0.34
C LEU A 243 -17.36 17.95 -1.13
N THR A 244 -17.57 16.67 -1.49
CA THR A 244 -17.98 16.26 -2.84
C THR A 244 -19.37 16.81 -3.16
N LEU A 245 -20.30 16.70 -2.20
CA LEU A 245 -21.69 17.12 -2.39
C LEU A 245 -21.89 18.62 -2.16
N ALA A 246 -21.14 19.22 -1.23
CA ALA A 246 -21.22 20.64 -0.93
C ALA A 246 -20.37 21.49 -1.89
N GLY A 247 -19.29 20.96 -2.43
CA GLY A 247 -18.27 21.76 -3.11
C GLY A 247 -17.60 22.78 -2.17
N GLU A 248 -17.12 23.89 -2.74
CA GLU A 248 -16.32 24.88 -2.02
C GLU A 248 -17.06 25.51 -0.81
N LYS A 249 -18.39 25.65 -0.88
CA LYS A 249 -19.22 26.17 0.23
C LYS A 249 -19.15 25.32 1.50
N GLY A 250 -18.70 24.07 1.41
CA GLY A 250 -18.49 23.20 2.56
C GLY A 250 -17.19 23.45 3.33
N LEU A 251 -16.18 24.07 2.71
CA LEU A 251 -14.86 24.29 3.34
C LEU A 251 -14.92 25.06 4.67
N PRO A 252 -15.75 26.09 4.87
CA PRO A 252 -15.82 26.81 6.14
C PRO A 252 -16.10 25.91 7.34
N LEU A 253 -16.99 24.91 7.21
CA LEU A 253 -17.29 23.97 8.28
C LEU A 253 -16.07 23.12 8.64
N ILE A 254 -15.38 22.60 7.62
CA ILE A 254 -14.20 21.74 7.80
C ILE A 254 -13.04 22.53 8.39
N ASN A 255 -12.84 23.75 7.90
CA ASN A 255 -11.84 24.68 8.39
C ASN A 255 -12.06 25.00 9.86
N GLU A 256 -13.29 25.36 10.25
CA GLU A 256 -13.63 25.67 11.64
C GLU A 256 -13.44 24.46 12.56
N LYS A 257 -13.98 23.29 12.18
CA LYS A 257 -14.05 22.12 13.07
C LYS A 257 -12.70 21.41 13.24
N PHE A 258 -11.96 21.25 12.15
CA PHE A 258 -10.85 20.29 12.09
C PHE A 258 -9.49 20.92 11.82
N LEU A 259 -9.41 21.96 10.97
CA LEU A 259 -8.11 22.52 10.56
C LEU A 259 -7.67 23.68 11.46
N ALA A 260 -8.51 24.71 11.63
CA ALA A 260 -8.21 25.89 12.44
C ALA A 260 -8.37 25.65 13.95
N ASN A 261 -9.15 24.64 14.35
CA ASN A 261 -9.37 24.30 15.75
C ASN A 261 -8.13 23.66 16.36
N LYS A 262 -7.37 24.44 17.13
CA LYS A 262 -6.16 23.98 17.83
C LYS A 262 -6.42 22.92 18.91
N GLN A 263 -7.66 22.74 19.35
CA GLN A 263 -8.06 21.69 20.29
C GLN A 263 -8.44 20.39 19.58
N CYS A 264 -8.58 20.41 18.24
CA CYS A 264 -8.85 19.21 17.47
C CYS A 264 -7.65 18.25 17.56
N GLY A 265 -7.91 17.00 17.92
CA GLY A 265 -6.87 15.98 18.05
C GLY A 265 -6.18 15.68 16.71
N TYR A 266 -4.97 15.10 16.80
CA TYR A 266 -4.16 14.70 15.65
C TYR A 266 -4.96 13.89 14.63
N GLY A 267 -5.65 12.82 15.06
CA GLY A 267 -6.36 11.90 14.16
C GLY A 267 -7.45 12.58 13.35
N ASP A 268 -8.25 13.46 13.97
CA ASP A 268 -9.33 14.18 13.30
C ASP A 268 -8.78 15.25 12.34
N THR A 269 -7.71 15.94 12.73
CA THR A 269 -7.02 16.93 11.87
C THR A 269 -6.40 16.23 10.66
N TYR A 270 -5.73 15.10 10.87
CA TYR A 270 -5.14 14.29 9.82
C TYR A 270 -6.19 13.77 8.84
N ALA A 271 -7.35 13.29 9.34
CA ALA A 271 -8.46 12.87 8.50
C ALA A 271 -8.97 14.01 7.60
N ALA A 272 -9.06 15.23 8.12
CA ALA A 272 -9.43 16.40 7.31
C ALA A 272 -8.37 16.73 6.25
N ILE A 273 -7.07 16.64 6.57
CA ILE A 273 -5.99 16.81 5.59
C ILE A 273 -6.09 15.76 4.47
N MET A 274 -6.35 14.50 4.81
CA MET A 274 -6.52 13.43 3.82
C MET A 274 -7.70 13.70 2.88
N ALA A 275 -8.83 14.17 3.40
CA ALA A 275 -9.98 14.56 2.58
C ALA A 275 -9.67 15.72 1.64
N ILE A 276 -8.96 16.75 2.11
CA ILE A 276 -8.50 17.88 1.27
C ILE A 276 -7.54 17.39 0.18
N ARG A 277 -6.63 16.47 0.53
CA ARG A 277 -5.68 15.87 -0.43
C ARG A 277 -6.39 15.11 -1.54
N PHE A 278 -7.39 14.30 -1.18
CA PHE A 278 -8.25 13.62 -2.15
C PHE A 278 -8.91 14.61 -3.12
N HIS A 279 -9.49 15.70 -2.61
CA HIS A 279 -10.11 16.72 -3.46
C HIS A 279 -9.11 17.44 -4.37
N GLY A 280 -7.85 17.58 -3.93
CA GLY A 280 -6.79 18.18 -4.74
C GLY A 280 -6.21 17.27 -5.82
N THR A 281 -6.53 15.96 -5.80
CA THR A 281 -6.01 14.96 -6.74
C THR A 281 -7.09 14.28 -7.57
N GLU A 282 -8.19 13.83 -6.96
CA GLU A 282 -9.20 12.94 -7.54
C GLU A 282 -10.63 13.53 -7.55
N GLY A 283 -10.94 14.43 -6.61
CA GLY A 283 -12.32 14.89 -6.37
C GLY A 283 -12.90 15.79 -7.47
N ASP A 284 -12.08 16.66 -8.09
CA ASP A 284 -12.44 17.55 -9.22
C ASP A 284 -13.72 18.42 -9.02
N VAL A 285 -14.10 18.69 -7.78
CA VAL A 285 -15.28 19.53 -7.42
C VAL A 285 -14.92 20.87 -6.77
N ILE A 286 -13.69 21.02 -6.28
CA ILE A 286 -13.23 22.22 -5.56
C ILE A 286 -11.93 22.70 -6.21
N ALA A 287 -11.84 24.01 -6.47
CA ALA A 287 -10.61 24.59 -7.01
C ALA A 287 -9.43 24.36 -6.08
N ARG A 288 -8.29 23.90 -6.64
CA ARG A 288 -7.07 23.62 -5.86
C ARG A 288 -6.62 24.82 -5.02
N SER A 289 -6.81 26.04 -5.52
CA SER A 289 -6.51 27.28 -4.77
C SER A 289 -7.30 27.38 -3.47
N ALA A 290 -8.59 27.02 -3.46
CA ALA A 290 -9.40 27.05 -2.25
C ALA A 290 -8.97 25.97 -1.24
N LEU A 291 -8.56 24.79 -1.74
CA LEU A 291 -8.02 23.70 -0.92
C LEU A 291 -6.68 24.09 -0.27
N ILE A 292 -5.80 24.78 -1.02
CA ILE A 292 -4.51 25.29 -0.51
C ILE A 292 -4.72 26.26 0.66
N GLU A 293 -5.68 27.19 0.55
CA GLU A 293 -6.00 28.12 1.64
C GLU A 293 -6.44 27.38 2.92
N SER A 294 -7.18 26.29 2.79
CA SER A 294 -7.51 25.41 3.92
C SER A 294 -6.26 24.77 4.54
N LEU A 295 -5.29 24.31 3.74
CA LEU A 295 -4.03 23.74 4.24
C LEU A 295 -3.12 24.78 4.93
N HIS A 296 -3.17 26.06 4.53
CA HIS A 296 -2.43 27.13 5.22
C HIS A 296 -2.81 27.27 6.69
N LEU A 297 -4.05 26.91 7.07
CA LEU A 297 -4.49 26.92 8.46
C LEU A 297 -3.65 25.96 9.33
N ILE A 298 -3.21 24.84 8.76
CA ILE A 298 -2.37 23.85 9.44
C ILE A 298 -0.95 24.36 9.66
N LEU A 299 -0.41 25.22 8.79
CA LEU A 299 0.90 25.83 9.01
C LEU A 299 0.96 26.66 10.30
N ARG A 300 -0.19 27.05 10.89
CA ARG A 300 -0.29 27.75 12.18
C ARG A 300 -0.28 26.81 13.39
N ARG A 301 -0.12 25.51 13.16
CA ARG A 301 -0.01 24.43 14.14
C ARG A 301 1.34 23.73 13.94
N PRO A 302 2.44 24.23 14.54
CA PRO A 302 3.80 23.75 14.27
C PRO A 302 3.98 22.24 14.45
N ASP A 303 3.24 21.65 15.37
CA ASP A 303 3.17 20.21 15.67
C ASP A 303 2.56 19.35 14.56
N LEU A 304 1.87 19.97 13.59
CA LEU A 304 1.22 19.30 12.46
C LEU A 304 1.64 19.88 11.09
N ALA A 305 2.49 20.90 11.08
CA ALA A 305 2.79 21.65 9.87
C ALA A 305 3.49 20.78 8.81
N ASP A 306 4.29 19.82 9.23
CA ASP A 306 4.98 18.87 8.37
C ASP A 306 4.03 18.06 7.47
N LEU A 307 2.81 17.80 7.94
CA LEU A 307 1.81 16.97 7.24
C LEU A 307 1.34 17.57 5.91
N VAL A 308 1.41 18.90 5.77
CA VAL A 308 0.86 19.63 4.60
C VAL A 308 1.94 20.25 3.72
N ILE A 309 3.17 20.44 4.23
CA ILE A 309 4.28 21.05 3.46
C ILE A 309 4.57 20.31 2.16
N PRO A 310 4.61 18.95 2.11
CA PRO A 310 4.80 18.22 0.85
C PRO A 310 3.66 18.46 -0.16
N ASP A 311 2.43 18.64 0.32
CA ASP A 311 1.29 18.94 -0.54
C ASP A 311 1.43 20.33 -1.17
N LEU A 312 1.80 21.34 -0.37
CA LEU A 312 2.05 22.70 -0.86
C LEU A 312 3.19 22.73 -1.88
N ALA A 313 4.28 21.99 -1.66
CA ALA A 313 5.37 21.89 -2.62
C ALA A 313 4.92 21.22 -3.94
N ARG A 314 4.19 20.09 -3.84
CA ARG A 314 3.68 19.34 -4.99
C ARG A 314 2.64 20.12 -5.79
N TRP A 315 1.87 20.98 -5.12
CA TRP A 315 0.88 21.84 -5.75
C TRP A 315 1.44 23.22 -6.11
N GLU A 316 2.76 23.40 -6.00
CA GLU A 316 3.49 24.60 -6.39
C GLU A 316 3.01 25.89 -5.70
N ASP A 317 2.48 25.77 -4.47
CA ASP A 317 2.14 26.92 -3.66
C ASP A 317 3.42 27.52 -3.05
N TRP A 318 4.01 28.48 -3.76
CA TRP A 318 5.23 29.18 -3.35
C TRP A 318 4.99 30.45 -2.54
N SER A 319 3.79 30.66 -1.99
CA SER A 319 3.47 31.87 -1.22
C SER A 319 3.96 31.80 0.24
N GLN A 320 4.41 30.63 0.70
CA GLN A 320 4.66 30.35 2.13
C GLN A 320 6.15 30.34 2.51
N ILE A 321 7.06 30.85 1.66
CA ILE A 321 8.52 30.83 1.93
C ILE A 321 8.85 31.39 3.32
N ASP A 322 8.33 32.56 3.67
CA ASP A 322 8.59 33.18 4.98
C ASP A 322 8.05 32.34 6.14
N ARG A 323 6.87 31.72 5.97
CA ARG A 323 6.30 30.83 6.97
C ARG A 323 7.15 29.57 7.14
N MET A 324 7.71 29.02 6.07
CA MET A 324 8.63 27.88 6.12
C MET A 324 9.91 28.23 6.88
N LYS A 325 10.50 29.41 6.61
CA LYS A 325 11.66 29.91 7.38
C LYS A 325 11.33 29.99 8.86
N GLN A 326 10.20 30.58 9.19
CA GLN A 326 9.76 30.72 10.58
C GLN A 326 9.61 29.36 11.26
N LEU A 327 8.89 28.41 10.64
CA LEU A 327 8.72 27.05 11.17
C LEU A 327 10.06 26.35 11.41
N PHE A 328 11.04 26.51 10.52
CA PHE A 328 12.35 25.90 10.69
C PHE A 328 13.12 26.48 11.88
N LEU A 329 13.12 27.81 12.00
CA LEU A 329 13.87 28.54 13.03
C LEU A 329 13.26 28.39 14.42
N GLU A 330 11.92 28.35 14.51
CA GLU A 330 11.19 28.20 15.77
C GLU A 330 11.09 26.74 16.23
N ALA A 331 11.42 25.77 15.36
CA ALA A 331 11.34 24.35 15.71
C ALA A 331 12.27 24.01 16.89
N ASP A 332 11.70 23.38 17.90
CA ASP A 332 12.36 22.83 19.08
C ASP A 332 12.59 21.31 18.94
N GLU A 333 12.96 20.64 20.03
CA GLU A 333 13.23 19.19 20.02
C GLU A 333 11.99 18.39 19.58
N GLU A 334 10.80 18.78 20.03
CA GLU A 334 9.54 18.08 19.75
C GLU A 334 9.05 18.32 18.33
N THR A 335 9.33 19.49 17.74
CA THR A 335 8.86 19.88 16.39
C THR A 335 9.93 19.82 15.31
N SER A 336 11.15 19.41 15.65
CA SER A 336 12.32 19.35 14.74
C SER A 336 12.11 18.53 13.45
N PHE A 337 11.11 17.64 13.42
CA PHE A 337 10.72 16.88 12.24
C PHE A 337 10.26 17.78 11.07
N VAL A 338 9.73 18.98 11.35
CA VAL A 338 9.26 19.93 10.31
C VAL A 338 10.39 20.47 9.43
N ARG A 339 11.63 20.45 9.92
CA ARG A 339 12.80 21.03 9.23
C ARG A 339 13.10 20.35 7.90
N VAL A 340 12.95 19.03 7.81
CA VAL A 340 13.22 18.28 6.57
C VAL A 340 12.18 18.59 5.48
N PRO A 341 10.87 18.53 5.74
CA PRO A 341 9.84 18.99 4.82
C PRO A 341 10.04 20.44 4.36
N VAL A 342 10.37 21.36 5.27
CA VAL A 342 10.68 22.77 4.92
C VAL A 342 11.81 22.85 3.90
N VAL A 343 12.92 22.15 4.15
CA VAL A 343 14.07 22.15 3.21
C VAL A 343 13.64 21.61 1.85
N ASN A 344 12.86 20.53 1.80
CA ASN A 344 12.39 19.96 0.55
C ASN A 344 11.45 20.91 -0.21
N TYR A 345 10.57 21.62 0.49
CA TYR A 345 9.74 22.68 -0.09
C TYR A 345 10.59 23.80 -0.70
N LEU A 346 11.58 24.32 0.04
CA LEU A 346 12.46 25.39 -0.44
C LEU A 346 13.34 24.95 -1.62
N LYS A 347 13.79 23.69 -1.64
CA LYS A 347 14.53 23.11 -2.77
C LYS A 347 13.67 22.97 -4.03
N ALA A 348 12.39 22.64 -3.88
CA ALA A 348 11.46 22.51 -5.00
C ALA A 348 11.03 23.89 -5.55
N CYS A 349 11.02 24.92 -4.70
CA CYS A 349 10.63 26.27 -5.08
C CYS A 349 11.65 26.91 -6.06
N PRO A 350 11.23 27.37 -7.25
CA PRO A 350 12.15 27.92 -8.25
C PRO A 350 12.63 29.34 -7.92
N LYS A 351 11.94 30.03 -6.99
CA LYS A 351 12.14 31.44 -6.65
C LYS A 351 13.51 31.68 -5.97
N PRO A 352 14.20 32.81 -6.27
CA PRO A 352 15.50 33.12 -5.68
C PRO A 352 15.43 33.25 -4.15
N GLU A 353 14.34 33.79 -3.61
CA GLU A 353 14.10 33.95 -2.18
C GLU A 353 14.13 32.61 -1.44
N ALA A 354 13.73 31.51 -2.09
CA ALA A 354 13.80 30.17 -1.50
C ALA A 354 15.24 29.65 -1.39
N ARG A 355 16.11 30.02 -2.34
CA ARG A 355 17.54 29.67 -2.30
C ARG A 355 18.25 30.45 -1.20
N GLU A 356 17.97 31.75 -1.10
CA GLU A 356 18.48 32.60 -0.01
C GLU A 356 18.03 32.07 1.36
N ALA A 357 16.76 31.72 1.48
CA ALA A 357 16.23 31.06 2.67
C ALA A 357 16.98 29.77 3.00
N LEU A 358 17.20 28.89 2.01
CA LEU A 358 17.90 27.63 2.21
C LEU A 358 19.36 27.84 2.66
N ASP A 359 20.06 28.82 2.09
CA ASP A 359 21.43 29.17 2.47
C ASP A 359 21.50 29.67 3.92
N GLU A 360 20.54 30.48 4.36
CA GLU A 360 20.42 30.90 5.76
C GLU A 360 20.14 29.72 6.70
N LEU A 361 19.13 28.90 6.39
CA LEU A 361 18.72 27.78 7.23
C LEU A 361 19.80 26.69 7.33
N SER A 362 20.60 26.50 6.28
CA SER A 362 21.74 25.56 6.27
C SER A 362 22.81 25.89 7.30
N LYS A 363 22.95 27.17 7.68
CA LYS A 363 23.90 27.61 8.72
C LYS A 363 23.37 27.33 10.13
N VAL A 364 22.05 27.26 10.28
CA VAL A 364 21.38 27.01 11.57
C VAL A 364 21.33 25.52 11.88
N ASP A 365 20.90 24.70 10.92
CA ASP A 365 20.85 23.24 11.06
C ASP A 365 21.31 22.54 9.77
N PRO A 366 22.64 22.34 9.61
CA PRO A 366 23.19 21.67 8.43
C PRO A 366 22.82 20.18 8.36
N GLU A 367 22.49 19.55 9.50
CA GLU A 367 22.06 18.15 9.56
C GLU A 367 20.68 17.96 8.93
N ALA A 368 19.74 18.88 9.18
CA ALA A 368 18.43 18.86 8.53
C ALA A 368 18.55 18.92 7.00
N VAL A 369 19.43 19.80 6.48
CA VAL A 369 19.69 19.90 5.03
C VAL A 369 20.31 18.61 4.51
N ARG A 370 21.25 18.01 5.24
CA ARG A 370 21.85 16.72 4.85
C ARG A 370 20.82 15.60 4.82
N ARG A 371 19.94 15.51 5.83
CA ARG A 371 18.85 14.53 5.88
C ARG A 371 17.90 14.69 4.69
N ALA A 372 17.52 15.91 4.35
CA ALA A 372 16.67 16.19 3.19
C ALA A 372 17.31 15.72 1.85
N ASN A 373 18.64 15.75 1.75
CA ASN A 373 19.35 15.27 0.55
C ASN A 373 19.47 13.74 0.46
N MET A 374 19.43 13.01 1.58
CA MET A 374 19.54 11.54 1.58
C MET A 374 18.25 10.86 1.09
N PHE A 375 17.08 11.44 1.36
CA PHE A 375 15.79 10.83 1.04
C PHE A 375 15.18 11.30 -0.28
N PHE A 376 15.74 12.33 -0.94
CA PHE A 376 15.28 12.83 -2.24
C PHE A 376 16.48 13.28 -3.10
N SER A 377 16.95 12.39 -3.98
CA SER A 377 17.80 12.80 -5.11
C SER A 377 16.91 13.39 -6.18
N ILE A 378 16.88 14.72 -6.30
CA ILE A 378 16.17 15.42 -7.37
C ILE A 378 16.83 15.02 -8.71
N PRO A 379 16.09 14.45 -9.69
CA PRO A 379 16.61 14.35 -11.05
C PRO A 379 16.91 15.76 -11.55
N LYS A 380 18.17 16.04 -11.90
CA LYS A 380 18.53 17.33 -12.51
C LYS A 380 17.71 17.52 -13.80
N PRO A 381 17.10 18.69 -14.03
CA PRO A 381 16.62 19.05 -15.36
C PRO A 381 17.83 19.02 -16.32
N GLN A 382 17.68 18.39 -17.49
CA GLN A 382 18.69 18.50 -18.53
C GLN A 382 18.72 19.95 -19.04
N PRO A 383 19.92 20.54 -19.23
CA PRO A 383 20.01 21.83 -19.91
C PRO A 383 19.44 21.72 -21.32
N GLU A 384 18.62 22.68 -21.72
CA GLU A 384 18.18 22.83 -23.10
C GLU A 384 19.40 22.99 -24.01
N ASP A 385 19.44 22.17 -25.07
CA ASP A 385 20.50 22.15 -26.07
C ASP A 385 20.44 23.43 -26.90
N SER A 386 21.05 24.50 -26.41
CA SER A 386 21.40 25.66 -27.25
C SER A 386 22.71 25.31 -27.95
N GLY A 387 22.58 24.82 -29.18
CA GLY A 387 23.71 24.63 -30.06
C GLY A 387 24.47 25.95 -30.25
N ASP A 388 25.76 25.92 -29.95
CA ASP A 388 26.76 26.62 -30.75
C ASP A 388 28.06 25.81 -30.68
N GLN A 389 28.52 25.43 -31.87
CA GLN A 389 29.83 24.88 -32.10
C GLN A 389 30.83 26.01 -31.92
N ASP A 390 31.82 25.85 -31.05
CA ASP A 390 33.14 26.37 -31.32
C ASP A 390 34.22 25.49 -30.69
N SER A 391 35.07 24.98 -31.57
CA SER A 391 36.23 24.18 -31.29
C SER A 391 37.40 25.06 -30.88
N GLU A 392 37.98 24.84 -29.70
CA GLU A 392 39.39 25.20 -29.49
C GLU A 392 40.07 24.25 -28.52
N SER A 393 40.98 23.45 -29.07
CA SER A 393 41.91 22.58 -28.37
C SER A 393 43.20 23.34 -28.07
N GLN A 394 43.62 23.43 -26.81
CA GLN A 394 45.03 23.60 -26.44
C GLN A 394 45.40 22.77 -25.20
N ASN A 395 46.65 22.29 -25.24
CA ASN A 395 47.26 21.16 -24.56
C ASN A 395 47.82 21.47 -23.15
N ALA A 396 47.97 20.37 -22.38
CA ALA A 396 49.06 20.02 -21.42
C ALA A 396 49.26 20.90 -20.17
N GLU A 397 49.57 20.41 -18.97
CA GLU A 397 49.99 19.09 -18.43
C GLU A 397 49.79 19.11 -16.88
N PRO A 398 49.79 17.96 -16.17
CA PRO A 398 49.60 17.88 -14.72
C PRO A 398 50.92 17.66 -13.94
N ALA A 399 51.05 18.28 -12.76
CA ALA A 399 52.04 17.94 -11.73
C ALA A 399 51.31 17.82 -10.38
N ALA A 400 51.14 16.60 -9.83
CA ALA A 400 52.02 15.91 -8.86
C ALA A 400 52.09 16.66 -7.50
N THR A 401 51.77 16.09 -6.32
CA THR A 401 52.20 14.80 -5.73
C THR A 401 51.28 14.40 -4.55
N SER A 402 50.84 13.12 -4.48
CA SER A 402 51.25 12.02 -3.54
C SER A 402 50.77 12.16 -2.07
N SER A 403 50.40 11.15 -1.29
CA SER A 403 50.08 9.71 -1.39
C SER A 403 50.06 9.23 0.07
N TRP A 404 49.16 8.34 0.51
CA TRP A 404 49.49 7.19 1.39
C TRP A 404 48.39 6.13 1.32
N ARG A 405 48.84 4.89 1.48
CA ARG A 405 48.30 3.61 1.03
C ARG A 405 47.85 2.82 2.28
N PHE A 406 46.74 2.09 2.22
CA PHE A 406 46.34 1.14 3.28
C PHE A 406 46.86 -0.27 2.94
N GLU A 407 47.50 -0.93 3.90
CA GLU A 407 47.94 -2.33 3.86
C GLU A 407 46.79 -3.29 4.29
N PRO A 408 46.71 -4.52 3.75
CA PRO A 408 45.86 -5.58 4.27
C PRO A 408 46.66 -6.58 5.12
N THR A 409 46.24 -6.82 6.37
CA THR A 409 46.84 -7.85 7.25
C THR A 409 46.02 -9.14 7.31
N ASP A 410 46.73 -10.22 6.94
CA ASP A 410 46.72 -11.61 7.43
C ASP A 410 45.42 -12.41 7.64
N ARG A 411 45.23 -13.38 6.73
CA ARG A 411 44.50 -14.65 6.95
C ARG A 411 45.50 -15.75 7.32
N PRO A 412 45.35 -16.50 8.43
CA PRO A 412 46.17 -17.67 8.67
C PRO A 412 45.59 -18.91 7.99
N THR A 413 46.43 -19.59 7.22
CA THR A 413 46.19 -20.89 6.57
C THR A 413 46.22 -22.05 7.57
N LEU A 414 45.17 -22.87 7.59
CA LEU A 414 45.09 -24.13 8.34
C LEU A 414 45.87 -25.26 7.64
N LYS A 415 46.83 -25.85 8.35
CA LYS A 415 47.46 -27.14 8.00
C LYS A 415 46.63 -28.27 8.59
N VAL A 416 46.31 -29.26 7.76
CA VAL A 416 45.68 -30.53 8.15
C VAL A 416 46.74 -31.47 8.71
N GLN A 417 46.53 -31.98 9.94
CA GLN A 417 47.14 -33.21 10.44
C GLN A 417 46.06 -34.06 11.11
N THR A 418 46.04 -35.34 10.73
CA THR A 418 45.12 -36.40 11.13
C THR A 418 45.44 -36.99 12.49
N ALA A 419 44.41 -37.23 13.32
CA ALA A 419 44.39 -38.30 14.31
C ALA A 419 42.94 -38.65 14.68
N GLU A 420 42.58 -39.94 14.57
CA GLU A 420 41.34 -40.55 15.07
C GLU A 420 41.32 -40.61 16.61
N VAL A 421 40.10 -40.65 17.19
CA VAL A 421 39.60 -41.63 18.20
C VAL A 421 38.57 -41.00 19.19
N ALA A 422 37.41 -41.69 19.30
CA ALA A 422 36.46 -41.84 20.43
C ALA A 422 35.36 -40.80 20.78
N ALA A 423 34.13 -41.12 20.37
CA ALA A 423 32.84 -41.22 21.10
C ALA A 423 32.44 -40.24 22.27
N ALA A 424 31.40 -39.42 22.00
CA ALA A 424 30.16 -39.05 22.78
C ALA A 424 30.21 -38.60 24.28
N PRO A 425 29.18 -37.92 24.88
CA PRO A 425 28.06 -37.08 24.38
C PRO A 425 27.89 -35.74 25.16
N TRP A 426 27.90 -34.57 24.50
CA TRP A 426 27.68 -33.25 25.15
C TRP A 426 26.48 -32.45 24.60
N ALA A 427 25.68 -33.06 23.72
CA ALA A 427 24.58 -32.38 23.04
C ALA A 427 23.29 -32.16 23.87
N ASN A 428 23.22 -32.62 25.14
CA ASN A 428 21.98 -32.62 25.93
C ASN A 428 21.87 -31.52 27.01
N LEU A 429 22.88 -30.67 27.22
CA LEU A 429 22.82 -29.59 28.21
C LEU A 429 22.33 -28.25 27.64
N CYS A 430 22.61 -27.96 26.36
CA CYS A 430 22.14 -26.72 25.73
C CYS A 430 20.63 -26.72 25.42
N ARG A 431 20.01 -27.89 25.26
CA ARG A 431 18.55 -28.00 25.05
C ARG A 431 17.74 -27.81 26.33
N ILE A 432 18.28 -28.12 27.50
CA ILE A 432 17.60 -27.91 28.79
C ILE A 432 17.68 -26.43 29.22
N ALA A 433 18.77 -25.73 28.89
CA ALA A 433 18.91 -24.29 29.17
C ALA A 433 17.95 -23.42 28.32
N GLY A 434 17.68 -23.81 27.07
CA GLY A 434 16.76 -23.07 26.19
C GLY A 434 15.29 -23.13 26.62
N VAL A 435 14.84 -24.24 27.21
CA VAL A 435 13.42 -24.42 27.63
C VAL A 435 13.10 -23.71 28.95
N MET A 436 14.10 -23.48 29.81
CA MET A 436 13.92 -22.74 31.07
C MET A 436 13.88 -21.21 30.84
N ALA A 437 14.55 -20.68 29.82
CA ALA A 437 14.55 -19.24 29.52
C ALA A 437 13.21 -18.73 28.97
N VAL A 438 12.47 -19.58 28.24
CA VAL A 438 11.18 -19.20 27.65
C VAL A 438 10.05 -19.15 28.69
N ASN A 439 10.13 -19.94 29.77
CA ASN A 439 9.10 -19.95 30.82
C ASN A 439 9.21 -18.79 31.84
N LEU A 440 10.39 -18.16 31.97
CA LEU A 440 10.57 -16.99 32.85
C LEU A 440 10.04 -15.68 32.22
N GLY A 441 10.02 -15.56 30.89
CA GLY A 441 9.48 -14.40 30.18
C GLY A 441 7.96 -14.23 30.36
N SER A 442 7.22 -15.34 30.42
CA SER A 442 5.76 -15.33 30.53
C SER A 442 5.24 -14.95 31.93
N ILE A 443 6.05 -15.15 32.98
CA ILE A 443 5.67 -14.82 34.36
C ILE A 443 5.83 -13.32 34.65
N VAL A 444 6.79 -12.65 34.01
CA VAL A 444 7.04 -11.21 34.19
C VAL A 444 5.99 -10.34 33.49
N ILE A 445 5.44 -10.82 32.35
CA ILE A 445 4.36 -10.12 31.64
C ILE A 445 3.03 -10.22 32.38
N GLY A 446 2.76 -11.36 33.05
CA GLY A 446 1.56 -11.56 33.87
C GLY A 446 1.51 -10.68 35.13
N GLN A 447 2.65 -10.39 35.76
CA GLN A 447 2.71 -9.50 36.93
C GLN A 447 2.59 -8.01 36.58
N TYR A 448 2.99 -7.59 35.37
CA TYR A 448 2.88 -6.18 34.95
C TYR A 448 1.44 -5.77 34.61
N LEU A 449 0.63 -6.70 34.10
CA LEU A 449 -0.80 -6.49 33.80
C LEU A 449 -1.69 -6.47 35.06
N LEU A 450 -1.24 -7.06 36.18
CA LEU A 450 -1.94 -7.00 37.47
C LEU A 450 -1.63 -5.72 38.29
N LEU A 451 -0.55 -5.00 37.98
CA LEU A 451 -0.11 -3.82 38.72
C LEU A 451 -0.43 -2.48 38.04
N THR A 452 -0.89 -2.47 36.79
CA THR A 452 -1.16 -1.24 36.03
C THR A 452 -2.65 -0.90 35.86
N GLY A 453 -3.54 -1.55 36.61
CA GLY A 453 -4.88 -1.03 36.89
C GLY A 453 -5.84 -1.03 35.71
N GLY A 454 -6.35 -2.21 35.35
CA GLY A 454 -7.60 -2.32 34.62
C GLY A 454 -8.80 -2.20 35.56
N ALA A 455 -9.60 -1.14 35.41
CA ALA A 455 -11.08 -1.10 35.47
C ALA A 455 -11.58 0.31 35.84
N ARG A 456 -12.10 1.05 34.85
CA ARG A 456 -13.50 1.48 34.78
C ARG A 456 -13.80 2.13 33.45
#